data_AF-A0A4R6JSB7-F1
#
_entry.id   AF-A0A4R6JSB7-F1
#
_cell.length_a   1.000
_cell.length_b   1.000
_cell.length_c   1.000
_cell.angle_alpha   90.00
_cell.angle_beta   90.00
_cell.angle_gamma   90.00
#
_symmetry.space_group_name_H-M   'P 1'
#
loop_
_entity.id
_entity.type
_entity.pdbx_description
1 polymer ?
#
loop_
_entity_poly.entity_id
_entity_poly.type
_entity_poly.pdbx_seq_one_letter_code
_entity_poly.pdbx_strand_id
1 'polypeptide(L)'
;MTAQSAEGGESNEGVILDEPTTADLRAKVGEAWREFARALAGLLPTLAPGAHVDLTLDPTASGTGTAVYSVSIRVLEGGVVEALAIGNAGLPEGYRMDRASIADLVALGWSPPGVLAGSGDSFGLSSTQDNANRLATVVARTMRDVYGAPHPAFLVYLVHDENDEPIATAPLATARHEPSIDGDLSLDDLDDDGALAAALADAADEVVPLDERVRTVVATMSKTTTDQLQVDADGDIGIRAGSAMVFVRVRDNPPLVDVFSPILTEVEPTEQLYVKLSELTNRMPIGRLYCAQDTVWASIPVFGRNFQATHLMLAVQVMTGLADELDDRLHGEFGGKRFFGEGDKPSPGKAPADEHRPGMYL
;
A
#
# COMPACT_ATOMS: atom_id res chain seq x y z
N MET A 1 -47.31 16.12 -42.81
CA MET A 1 -46.11 15.60 -43.51
C MET A 1 -44.94 15.76 -42.55
N THR A 2 -44.31 14.63 -42.20
CA THR A 2 -42.95 14.39 -41.64
C THR A 2 -42.56 15.22 -40.40
N ALA A 3 -42.54 14.73 -39.16
CA ALA A 3 -41.94 13.52 -38.55
C ALA A 3 -40.41 13.41 -38.73
N GLN A 4 -39.65 13.75 -37.69
CA GLN A 4 -38.47 12.97 -37.30
C GLN A 4 -38.10 13.23 -35.83
N SER A 5 -38.21 12.16 -35.04
CA SER A 5 -37.71 12.02 -33.69
C SER A 5 -36.18 11.93 -33.69
N ALA A 6 -35.53 12.47 -32.66
CA ALA A 6 -34.17 12.13 -32.29
C ALA A 6 -34.15 11.80 -30.79
N GLU A 7 -34.23 10.51 -30.50
CA GLU A 7 -33.91 9.90 -29.22
C GLU A 7 -32.39 9.83 -29.03
N GLY A 8 -31.96 9.70 -27.77
CA GLY A 8 -30.78 8.90 -27.42
C GLY A 8 -29.49 9.68 -27.22
N GLY A 9 -29.29 10.14 -26.00
CA GLY A 9 -28.00 10.65 -25.51
C GLY A 9 -27.93 10.55 -23.99
N GLU A 10 -28.33 9.41 -23.44
CA GLU A 10 -28.05 9.10 -22.03
C GLU A 10 -26.53 8.98 -21.87
N SER A 11 -26.00 9.88 -21.06
CA SER A 11 -24.65 9.91 -20.52
C SER A 11 -24.30 8.58 -19.85
N ASN A 12 -23.60 7.72 -20.59
CA ASN A 12 -23.04 6.46 -20.10
C ASN A 12 -21.71 6.73 -19.36
N GLU A 13 -21.78 7.46 -18.25
CA GLU A 13 -20.60 7.89 -17.45
C GLU A 13 -20.41 7.04 -16.18
N GLY A 14 -21.07 5.88 -16.06
CA GLY A 14 -21.22 5.18 -14.78
C GLY A 14 -20.77 3.72 -14.68
N VAL A 15 -20.26 3.06 -15.74
CA VAL A 15 -20.20 1.57 -15.74
C VAL A 15 -18.80 0.95 -15.98
N ILE A 16 -17.75 1.72 -16.27
CA ILE A 16 -16.50 1.15 -16.83
C ILE A 16 -15.36 0.93 -15.78
N LEU A 17 -15.65 0.91 -14.48
CA LEU A 17 -14.63 0.60 -13.45
C LEU A 17 -14.85 -0.71 -12.69
N ASP A 18 -15.83 -1.52 -13.10
CA ASP A 18 -16.08 -2.84 -12.50
C ASP A 18 -15.35 -3.93 -13.29
N GLU A 19 -14.02 -3.80 -13.38
CA GLU A 19 -13.15 -4.88 -13.86
C GLU A 19 -13.01 -5.96 -12.77
N PRO A 20 -13.04 -7.25 -13.14
CA PRO A 20 -13.05 -8.37 -12.19
C PRO A 20 -11.84 -8.39 -11.24
N THR A 21 -10.69 -7.86 -11.68
CA THR A 21 -9.45 -7.76 -10.89
C THR A 21 -9.53 -6.72 -9.76
N THR A 22 -10.26 -5.60 -9.96
CA THR A 22 -10.48 -4.57 -8.94
C THR A 22 -11.52 -5.01 -7.92
N ALA A 23 -12.55 -5.72 -8.37
CA ALA A 23 -13.53 -6.37 -7.49
C ALA A 23 -12.85 -7.41 -6.57
N ASP A 24 -11.93 -8.21 -7.12
CA ASP A 24 -11.14 -9.17 -6.34
C ASP A 24 -10.24 -8.49 -5.30
N LEU A 25 -9.64 -7.34 -5.62
CA LEU A 25 -8.82 -6.58 -4.67
C LEU A 25 -9.67 -5.98 -3.54
N ARG A 26 -10.82 -5.37 -3.85
CA ARG A 26 -11.75 -4.83 -2.84
C ARG A 26 -12.27 -5.93 -1.91
N ALA A 27 -12.56 -7.11 -2.46
CA ALA A 27 -12.98 -8.27 -1.68
C ALA A 27 -11.86 -8.73 -0.74
N LYS A 28 -10.62 -8.81 -1.22
CA LYS A 28 -9.44 -9.16 -0.39
C LYS A 28 -9.18 -8.15 0.72
N VAL A 29 -9.22 -6.85 0.42
CA VAL A 29 -9.09 -5.78 1.43
C VAL A 29 -10.21 -5.89 2.46
N GLY A 30 -11.44 -6.17 2.01
CA GLY A 30 -12.58 -6.39 2.89
C GLY A 30 -12.45 -7.64 3.77
N GLU A 31 -11.79 -8.71 3.30
CA GLU A 31 -11.44 -9.87 4.12
C GLU A 31 -10.35 -9.52 5.13
N ALA A 32 -9.28 -8.84 4.72
CA ALA A 32 -8.20 -8.44 5.63
C ALA A 32 -8.71 -7.61 6.82
N TRP A 33 -9.61 -6.65 6.59
CA TRP A 33 -10.24 -5.89 7.67
C TRP A 33 -11.13 -6.75 8.58
N ARG A 34 -11.79 -7.78 8.04
CA ARG A 34 -12.58 -8.74 8.84
C ARG A 34 -11.69 -9.66 9.66
N GLU A 35 -10.55 -10.08 9.12
CA GLU A 35 -9.53 -10.85 9.84
C GLU A 35 -8.91 -10.02 10.97
N PHE A 36 -8.57 -8.75 10.70
CA PHE A 36 -8.09 -7.81 11.73
C PHE A 36 -9.12 -7.65 12.86
N ALA A 37 -10.39 -7.39 12.52
CA ALA A 37 -11.45 -7.27 13.52
C ALA A 37 -11.64 -8.56 14.32
N ARG A 38 -11.53 -9.74 13.69
CA ARG A 38 -11.60 -11.04 14.36
C ARG A 38 -10.40 -11.26 15.31
N ALA A 39 -9.20 -10.89 14.88
CA ALA A 39 -8.00 -11.00 15.69
C ALA A 39 -8.07 -10.09 16.92
N LEU A 40 -8.48 -8.83 16.74
CA LEU A 40 -8.66 -7.88 17.84
C LEU A 40 -9.76 -8.34 18.81
N ALA A 41 -10.89 -8.85 18.28
CA ALA A 41 -11.95 -9.41 19.11
C ALA A 41 -11.51 -10.66 19.90
N GLY A 42 -10.57 -11.44 19.36
CA GLY A 42 -9.96 -12.57 20.05
C GLY A 42 -8.94 -12.15 21.11
N LEU A 43 -8.27 -11.02 20.91
CA LEU A 43 -7.27 -10.48 21.83
C LEU A 43 -7.90 -9.84 23.08
N LEU A 44 -8.91 -8.99 22.91
CA LEU A 44 -9.46 -8.19 24.01
C LEU A 44 -9.88 -9.00 25.26
N PRO A 45 -10.51 -10.19 25.15
CA PRO A 45 -10.86 -11.01 26.31
C PRO A 45 -9.69 -11.67 27.02
N THR A 46 -8.51 -11.76 26.38
CA THR A 46 -7.32 -12.38 27.00
C THR A 46 -6.50 -11.38 27.81
N LEU A 47 -6.80 -10.09 27.69
CA LEU A 47 -6.07 -9.02 28.37
C LEU A 47 -6.54 -8.89 29.83
N ALA A 48 -5.57 -8.69 30.72
CA ALA A 48 -5.84 -8.39 32.12
C ALA A 48 -6.34 -6.93 32.29
N PRO A 49 -7.07 -6.62 33.37
CA PRO A 49 -7.31 -5.24 33.77
C PRO A 49 -5.99 -4.46 33.86
N GLY A 50 -5.99 -3.24 33.34
CA GLY A 50 -4.81 -2.38 33.22
C GLY A 50 -4.08 -2.48 31.88
N ALA A 51 -4.38 -3.48 31.06
CA ALA A 51 -3.78 -3.60 29.74
C ALA A 51 -4.30 -2.55 28.75
N HIS A 52 -3.40 -2.10 27.88
CA HIS A 52 -3.63 -1.14 26.82
C HIS A 52 -3.34 -1.78 25.45
N VAL A 53 -4.12 -1.38 24.45
CA VAL A 53 -3.89 -1.68 23.03
C VAL A 53 -3.95 -0.36 22.28
N ASP A 54 -2.82 0.08 21.77
CA ASP A 54 -2.72 1.26 20.94
C ASP A 54 -2.65 0.86 19.47
N LEU A 55 -3.48 1.50 18.66
CA LEU A 55 -3.54 1.32 17.22
C LEU A 55 -3.27 2.66 16.56
N THR A 56 -2.19 2.73 15.81
CA THR A 56 -1.76 3.94 15.13
C THR A 56 -1.71 3.69 13.63
N LEU A 57 -2.32 4.58 12.85
CA LEU A 57 -2.10 4.62 11.42
C LEU A 57 -0.71 5.21 11.19
N ASP A 58 0.21 4.42 10.61
CA ASP A 58 1.56 4.88 10.34
C ASP A 58 1.51 6.11 9.42
N PRO A 59 1.96 7.29 9.89
CA PRO A 59 1.84 8.52 9.12
C PRO A 59 2.80 8.56 7.93
N THR A 60 3.87 7.77 8.00
CA THR A 60 4.81 7.55 6.91
C THR A 60 4.20 6.63 5.84
N ALA A 61 3.42 5.64 6.25
CA ALA A 61 2.76 4.71 5.34
C ALA A 61 1.48 5.27 4.71
N SER A 62 0.73 6.09 5.45
CA SER A 62 -0.55 6.66 5.01
C SER A 62 -0.42 8.00 4.29
N GLY A 63 0.78 8.60 4.25
CA GLY A 63 1.00 9.91 3.63
C GLY A 63 0.43 11.07 4.44
N THR A 64 0.12 10.87 5.73
CA THR A 64 -0.44 11.89 6.63
C THR A 64 0.62 12.80 7.25
N GLY A 65 1.91 12.57 6.95
CA GLY A 65 3.01 13.44 7.35
C GLY A 65 3.28 13.38 8.85
N THR A 66 2.91 14.43 9.59
CA THR A 66 3.02 14.47 11.06
C THR A 66 1.70 14.19 11.77
N ALA A 67 0.60 13.99 11.03
CA ALA A 67 -0.71 13.72 11.62
C ALA A 67 -0.82 12.24 12.00
N VAL A 68 -0.96 11.98 13.30
CA VAL A 68 -1.06 10.63 13.86
C VAL A 68 -2.54 10.33 14.12
N TYR A 69 -3.11 9.43 13.34
CA TYR A 69 -4.47 8.93 13.57
C TYR A 69 -4.40 7.68 14.44
N SER A 70 -4.95 7.73 15.64
CA SER A 70 -4.88 6.63 16.58
C SER A 70 -6.21 6.29 17.27
N VAL A 71 -6.28 5.04 17.71
CA VAL A 71 -7.27 4.53 18.66
C VAL A 71 -6.53 3.83 19.79
N SER A 72 -6.71 4.29 21.02
CA SER A 72 -6.24 3.58 22.21
C SER A 72 -7.39 2.83 22.87
N ILE A 73 -7.11 1.64 23.39
CA ILE A 73 -8.08 0.79 24.07
C ILE A 73 -7.49 0.39 25.41
N ARG A 74 -8.24 0.58 26.49
CA ARG A 74 -7.85 0.20 27.85
C ARG A 74 -8.86 -0.77 28.44
N VAL A 75 -8.36 -1.83 29.06
CA VAL A 75 -9.17 -2.77 29.86
C VAL A 75 -9.16 -2.31 31.32
N LEU A 76 -10.33 -2.10 31.89
CA LEU A 76 -10.51 -1.74 33.29
C LEU A 76 -10.95 -2.95 34.13
N GLU A 77 -11.00 -2.77 35.44
CA GLU A 77 -11.57 -3.75 36.36
C GLU A 77 -13.02 -4.13 35.97
N GLY A 78 -13.41 -5.36 36.28
CA GLY A 78 -14.74 -5.87 35.97
C GLY A 78 -14.99 -6.12 34.47
N GLY A 79 -13.94 -6.12 33.64
CA GLY A 79 -14.03 -6.41 32.20
C GLY A 79 -14.64 -5.27 31.39
N VAL A 80 -14.67 -4.05 31.94
CA VAL A 80 -15.06 -2.84 31.21
C VAL A 80 -13.92 -2.47 30.25
N VAL A 81 -14.26 -2.05 29.04
CA VAL A 81 -13.28 -1.61 28.04
C VAL A 81 -13.61 -0.20 27.63
N GLU A 82 -12.64 0.70 27.73
CA GLU A 82 -12.73 2.05 27.23
C GLU A 82 -11.84 2.18 25.99
N ALA A 83 -12.36 2.81 24.94
CA ALA A 83 -11.60 3.14 23.76
C ALA A 83 -11.65 4.65 23.53
N LEU A 84 -10.54 5.22 23.09
CA LEU A 84 -10.40 6.63 22.74
C LEU A 84 -9.91 6.74 21.30
N ALA A 85 -10.63 7.49 20.48
CA ALA A 85 -10.30 7.79 19.11
C ALA A 85 -9.87 9.26 19.01
N ILE A 86 -8.72 9.55 18.38
CA ILE A 86 -8.21 10.92 18.28
C ILE A 86 -9.21 11.88 17.63
N GLY A 87 -9.36 13.08 18.22
CA GLY A 87 -10.19 14.16 17.70
C GLY A 87 -9.40 15.24 16.96
N ASN A 88 -10.10 16.22 16.38
CA ASN A 88 -9.49 17.34 15.65
C ASN A 88 -8.53 18.21 16.47
N ALA A 89 -8.60 18.16 17.80
CA ALA A 89 -7.65 18.86 18.66
C ALA A 89 -6.24 18.24 18.61
N GLY A 90 -6.15 16.92 18.43
CA GLY A 90 -4.89 16.19 18.29
C GLY A 90 -4.33 16.16 16.87
N LEU A 91 -5.07 16.69 15.88
CA LEU A 91 -4.68 16.69 14.47
C LEU A 91 -4.24 18.09 14.01
N PRO A 92 -3.16 18.19 13.19
CA PRO A 92 -2.77 19.44 12.55
C PRO A 92 -3.88 20.00 11.65
N GLU A 93 -3.93 21.33 11.46
CA GLU A 93 -5.06 22.03 10.81
C GLU A 93 -5.42 21.47 9.42
N GLY A 94 -4.44 21.05 8.62
CA GLY A 94 -4.66 20.48 7.28
C GLY A 94 -5.13 19.02 7.25
N TYR A 95 -5.10 18.33 8.40
CA TYR A 95 -5.48 16.92 8.54
C TYR A 95 -6.66 16.73 9.50
N ARG A 96 -7.36 17.81 9.85
CA ARG A 96 -8.56 17.70 10.68
C ARG A 96 -9.68 17.02 9.89
N MET A 97 -10.42 16.15 10.57
CA MET A 97 -11.62 15.51 10.09
C MET A 97 -12.69 16.55 9.78
N ASP A 98 -13.38 16.36 8.66
CA ASP A 98 -14.51 17.20 8.28
C ASP A 98 -15.78 16.84 9.09
N ARG A 99 -16.89 17.54 8.81
CA ARG A 99 -18.15 17.28 9.50
C ARG A 99 -18.76 15.92 9.19
N ALA A 100 -18.50 15.36 8.00
CA ALA A 100 -19.02 14.05 7.61
C ALA A 100 -18.28 12.95 8.39
N SER A 101 -16.95 12.99 8.42
CA SER A 101 -16.12 12.07 9.21
C SER A 101 -16.46 12.10 10.70
N ILE A 102 -16.72 13.28 11.26
CA ILE A 102 -17.18 13.41 12.66
C ILE A 102 -18.56 12.76 12.85
N ALA A 103 -19.49 12.97 11.91
CA ALA A 103 -20.81 12.35 11.97
C ALA A 103 -20.71 10.81 11.86
N ASP A 104 -19.79 10.29 11.04
CA ASP A 104 -19.54 8.86 10.89
C ASP A 104 -18.98 8.24 12.17
N LEU A 105 -18.07 8.92 12.90
CA LEU A 105 -17.64 8.49 14.24
C LEU A 105 -18.83 8.37 15.20
N VAL A 106 -19.68 9.39 15.27
CA VAL A 106 -20.85 9.35 16.14
C VAL A 106 -21.83 8.23 15.73
N ALA A 107 -22.00 8.00 14.43
CA ALA A 107 -22.85 6.93 13.91
C ALA A 107 -22.28 5.52 14.22
N LEU A 108 -20.96 5.38 14.31
CA LEU A 108 -20.29 4.16 14.78
C LEU A 108 -20.47 3.91 16.28
N GLY A 109 -20.91 4.92 17.03
CA GLY A 109 -21.20 4.84 18.47
C GLY A 109 -20.19 5.60 19.35
N TRP A 110 -19.23 6.30 18.75
CA TRP A 110 -18.30 7.13 19.50
C TRP A 110 -19.01 8.34 20.10
N SER A 111 -18.75 8.62 21.37
CA SER A 111 -19.21 9.82 22.04
C SER A 111 -18.28 10.99 21.72
N PRO A 112 -18.80 12.19 21.45
CA PRO A 112 -17.98 13.38 21.23
C PRO A 112 -17.01 13.67 22.40
N PRO A 113 -15.94 14.44 22.15
CA PRO A 113 -15.01 14.84 23.19
C PRO A 113 -15.67 15.43 24.43
N GLY A 114 -15.21 15.01 25.60
CA GLY A 114 -15.72 15.44 26.91
C GLY A 114 -17.01 14.77 27.38
N VAL A 115 -17.64 13.90 26.58
CA VAL A 115 -18.86 13.16 27.00
C VAL A 115 -18.52 11.95 27.87
N LEU A 116 -17.52 11.15 27.45
CA LEU A 116 -16.99 10.07 28.28
C LEU A 116 -15.97 10.65 29.27
N ALA A 117 -16.08 10.30 30.54
CA ALA A 117 -15.12 10.74 31.55
C ALA A 117 -13.70 10.29 31.16
N GLY A 118 -12.72 11.20 31.24
CA GLY A 118 -11.33 10.91 30.85
C GLY A 118 -11.05 10.91 29.35
N SER A 119 -12.06 11.12 28.48
CA SER A 119 -11.83 11.20 27.03
C SER A 119 -11.11 12.48 26.57
N GLY A 120 -11.15 13.54 27.38
CA GLY A 120 -10.51 14.82 27.05
C GLY A 120 -10.99 15.34 25.69
N ASP A 121 -10.04 15.59 24.80
CA ASP A 121 -10.31 16.06 23.43
C ASP A 121 -10.51 14.92 22.40
N SER A 122 -10.48 13.65 22.85
CA SER A 122 -10.70 12.46 22.04
C SER A 122 -12.16 12.02 22.07
N PHE A 123 -12.60 11.33 21.02
CA PHE A 123 -13.88 10.65 21.00
C PHE A 123 -13.82 9.40 21.89
N GLY A 124 -14.81 9.23 22.77
CA GLY A 124 -14.82 8.14 23.75
C GLY A 124 -15.86 7.07 23.46
N LEU A 125 -15.52 5.80 23.65
CA LEU A 125 -16.44 4.67 23.56
C LEU A 125 -16.24 3.75 24.78
N SER A 126 -17.32 3.41 25.47
CA SER A 126 -17.30 2.43 26.57
C SER A 126 -18.04 1.16 26.16
N SER A 127 -17.43 0.01 26.47
CA SER A 127 -17.91 -1.32 26.13
C SER A 127 -17.48 -2.31 27.23
N THR A 128 -17.60 -3.61 26.96
CA THR A 128 -17.11 -4.70 27.82
C THR A 128 -16.33 -5.73 27.01
N GLN A 129 -15.49 -6.53 27.65
CA GLN A 129 -14.77 -7.63 27.02
C GLN A 129 -15.73 -8.67 26.39
N ASP A 130 -16.92 -8.87 26.99
CA ASP A 130 -17.98 -9.71 26.40
C ASP A 130 -18.48 -9.20 25.04
N ASN A 131 -18.37 -7.89 24.80
CA ASN A 131 -18.75 -7.23 23.56
C ASN A 131 -17.54 -6.97 22.63
N ALA A 132 -16.42 -7.69 22.82
CA ALA A 132 -15.19 -7.52 22.04
C ALA A 132 -15.41 -7.55 20.52
N ASN A 133 -16.29 -8.44 20.01
CA ASN A 133 -16.62 -8.50 18.58
C ASN A 133 -17.21 -7.18 18.05
N ARG A 134 -18.11 -6.56 18.82
CA ARG A 134 -18.73 -5.30 18.43
C ARG A 134 -17.71 -4.16 18.50
N LEU A 135 -16.92 -4.11 19.58
CA LEU A 135 -15.87 -3.10 19.75
C LEU A 135 -14.83 -3.18 18.63
N ALA A 136 -14.32 -4.37 18.33
CA ALA A 136 -13.34 -4.57 17.26
C ALA A 136 -13.90 -4.19 15.88
N THR A 137 -15.18 -4.43 15.62
CA THR A 137 -15.84 -3.99 14.38
C THR A 137 -15.90 -2.46 14.31
N VAL A 138 -16.24 -1.79 15.40
CA VAL A 138 -16.25 -0.32 15.48
C VAL A 138 -14.86 0.25 15.25
N VAL A 139 -13.83 -0.30 15.90
CA VAL A 139 -12.43 0.12 15.74
C VAL A 139 -11.95 -0.09 14.30
N ALA A 140 -12.18 -1.27 13.71
CA ALA A 140 -11.79 -1.55 12.32
C ALA A 140 -12.46 -0.58 11.34
N ARG A 141 -13.76 -0.30 11.51
CA ARG A 141 -14.47 0.69 10.68
C ARG A 141 -13.98 2.12 10.92
N THR A 142 -13.57 2.45 12.14
CA THR A 142 -13.01 3.78 12.45
C THR A 142 -11.70 3.98 11.71
N MET A 143 -10.76 3.03 11.83
CA MET A 143 -9.48 3.11 11.14
C MET A 143 -9.65 3.14 9.61
N ARG A 144 -10.56 2.34 9.07
CA ARG A 144 -10.79 2.24 7.62
C ARG A 144 -11.62 3.39 7.03
N ASP A 145 -12.82 3.58 7.54
CA ASP A 145 -13.85 4.42 6.91
C ASP A 145 -13.68 5.90 7.30
N VAL A 146 -13.18 6.18 8.51
CA VAL A 146 -13.03 7.57 9.02
C VAL A 146 -11.58 8.05 8.86
N TYR A 147 -10.61 7.29 9.36
CA TYR A 147 -9.19 7.69 9.25
C TYR A 147 -8.57 7.35 7.90
N GLY A 148 -9.30 6.65 7.03
CA GLY A 148 -8.89 6.40 5.66
C GLY A 148 -7.77 5.37 5.51
N ALA A 149 -7.53 4.51 6.51
CA ALA A 149 -6.54 3.46 6.41
C ALA A 149 -6.91 2.49 5.26
N PRO A 150 -6.09 2.36 4.21
CA PRO A 150 -6.46 1.57 3.03
C PRO A 150 -6.45 0.06 3.32
N HIS A 151 -5.60 -0.39 4.25
CA HIS A 151 -5.44 -1.79 4.63
C HIS A 151 -4.93 -1.90 6.08
N PRO A 152 -5.24 -2.98 6.84
CA PRO A 152 -4.75 -3.14 8.21
C PRO A 152 -3.22 -3.18 8.35
N ALA A 153 -2.50 -3.53 7.28
CA ALA A 153 -1.03 -3.51 7.25
C ALA A 153 -0.40 -2.12 7.44
N PHE A 154 -1.18 -1.06 7.29
CA PHE A 154 -0.76 0.32 7.58
C PHE A 154 -0.89 0.67 9.07
N LEU A 155 -1.51 -0.21 9.85
CA LEU A 155 -1.60 -0.05 11.29
C LEU A 155 -0.32 -0.57 11.95
N VAL A 156 0.17 0.23 12.89
CA VAL A 156 1.14 -0.17 13.91
C VAL A 156 0.36 -0.36 15.20
N TYR A 157 0.63 -1.45 15.91
CA TYR A 157 0.00 -1.71 17.19
C TYR A 157 1.01 -2.02 18.28
N LEU A 158 0.70 -1.56 19.50
CA LEU A 158 1.43 -1.88 20.72
C LEU A 158 0.43 -2.40 21.74
N VAL A 159 0.81 -3.45 22.46
CA VAL A 159 0.05 -3.94 23.61
C VAL A 159 0.96 -3.86 24.83
N HIS A 160 0.53 -3.17 25.87
CA HIS A 160 1.33 -2.97 27.08
C HIS A 160 0.46 -2.98 28.34
N ASP A 161 1.08 -3.09 29.50
CA ASP A 161 0.40 -3.01 30.80
C ASP A 161 0.35 -1.56 31.35
N GLU A 162 -0.01 -1.39 32.63
CA GLU A 162 -0.06 -0.08 33.28
C GLU A 162 1.32 0.56 33.51
N ASN A 163 2.39 -0.22 33.38
CA ASN A 163 3.79 0.22 33.54
C ASN A 163 4.48 0.44 32.18
N ASP A 164 3.71 0.45 31.09
CA ASP A 164 4.20 0.48 29.71
C ASP A 164 5.08 -0.72 29.33
N GLU A 165 4.99 -1.84 30.07
CA GLU A 165 5.71 -3.06 29.71
C GLU A 165 4.98 -3.80 28.56
N PRO A 166 5.67 -4.13 27.45
CA PRO A 166 5.05 -4.83 26.33
C PRO A 166 4.49 -6.19 26.73
N ILE A 167 3.24 -6.46 26.35
CA ILE A 167 2.57 -7.75 26.53
C ILE A 167 2.69 -8.54 25.23
N ALA A 168 3.34 -9.70 25.28
CA ALA A 168 3.41 -10.60 24.14
C ALA A 168 2.02 -11.14 23.78
N THR A 169 1.60 -10.91 22.53
CA THR A 169 0.26 -11.27 22.04
C THR A 169 0.31 -11.96 20.69
N ALA A 170 -0.79 -12.61 20.31
CA ALA A 170 -0.94 -13.13 18.95
C ALA A 170 -1.03 -11.96 17.95
N PRO A 171 -0.51 -12.13 16.71
CA PRO A 171 -0.57 -11.08 15.69
C PRO A 171 -2.00 -10.59 15.41
N LEU A 172 -2.17 -9.28 15.26
CA LEU A 172 -3.44 -8.67 14.82
C LEU A 172 -3.57 -8.71 13.29
N ALA A 173 -3.70 -9.93 12.76
CA ALA A 173 -3.72 -10.21 11.33
C ALA A 173 -2.48 -9.63 10.61
N THR A 174 -2.66 -8.73 9.63
CA THR A 174 -1.56 -8.11 8.89
C THR A 174 -1.03 -6.82 9.53
N ALA A 175 -1.61 -6.35 10.64
CA ALA A 175 -1.12 -5.17 11.34
C ALA A 175 0.29 -5.41 11.89
N ARG A 176 1.13 -4.37 11.90
CA ARG A 176 2.52 -4.48 12.32
C ARG A 176 2.62 -4.23 13.82
N HIS A 177 3.36 -5.08 14.53
CA HIS A 177 3.71 -4.79 15.92
C HIS A 177 4.74 -3.65 15.94
N GLU A 178 4.61 -2.71 16.86
CA GLU A 178 5.65 -1.71 17.10
C GLU A 178 6.93 -2.42 17.56
N PRO A 179 8.10 -2.21 16.93
CA PRO A 179 9.33 -2.74 17.48
C PRO A 179 9.54 -2.08 18.84
N SER A 180 9.41 -2.87 19.91
CA SER A 180 9.82 -2.46 21.24
C SER A 180 11.31 -2.16 21.17
N ILE A 181 11.69 -0.88 21.19
CA ILE A 181 13.05 -0.49 21.52
C ILE A 181 13.24 -0.99 22.94
N ASP A 182 13.94 -2.12 23.09
CA ASP A 182 14.27 -2.67 24.41
C ASP A 182 14.88 -1.55 25.25
N GLY A 183 14.29 -1.35 26.44
CA GLY A 183 14.50 -0.17 27.27
C GLY A 183 15.96 0.11 27.61
N ASP A 184 16.48 1.22 27.10
CA ASP A 184 17.51 2.02 27.79
C ASP A 184 17.54 3.49 27.36
N LEU A 185 16.49 4.01 26.70
CA LEU A 185 16.42 5.46 26.44
C LEU A 185 15.79 6.14 27.65
N SER A 186 16.62 6.36 28.67
CA SER A 186 16.29 7.28 29.74
C SER A 186 16.11 8.68 29.13
N LEU A 187 15.03 9.38 29.50
CA LEU A 187 14.80 10.77 29.08
C LEU A 187 15.91 11.73 29.58
N ASP A 188 16.79 11.24 30.46
CA ASP A 188 17.96 11.96 30.98
C ASP A 188 19.16 11.92 30.00
N ASP A 189 19.15 11.09 28.95
CA ASP A 189 20.22 11.01 27.94
C ASP A 189 19.99 11.93 26.72
N LEU A 190 18.90 12.71 26.71
CA LEU A 190 18.52 13.60 25.61
C LEU A 190 19.26 14.96 25.60
N ASP A 191 20.15 15.20 26.56
CA ASP A 191 20.91 16.45 26.69
C ASP A 191 22.22 16.47 25.88
N ASP A 192 22.59 15.39 25.19
CA ASP A 192 23.79 15.32 24.35
C ASP A 192 23.42 15.33 22.86
N ASP A 193 23.78 16.41 22.14
CA ASP A 193 23.52 16.66 20.70
C ASP A 193 24.05 15.54 19.75
N GLY A 194 24.73 14.53 20.27
CA GLY A 194 25.18 13.33 19.56
C GLY A 194 24.34 12.07 19.77
N ALA A 195 23.55 11.98 20.84
CA ALA A 195 22.80 10.78 21.20
C ALA A 195 21.63 10.52 20.24
N LEU A 196 20.92 11.56 19.80
CA LEU A 196 19.87 11.45 18.78
C LEU A 196 20.44 10.98 17.42
N ALA A 197 21.62 11.46 17.05
CA ALA A 197 22.30 11.07 15.82
C ALA A 197 22.84 9.63 15.89
N ALA A 198 23.33 9.20 17.06
CA ALA A 198 23.77 7.84 17.31
C ALA A 198 22.58 6.86 17.39
N ALA A 199 21.48 7.22 18.06
CA ALA A 199 20.26 6.42 18.10
C ALA A 199 19.59 6.29 16.72
N LEU A 200 19.62 7.35 15.91
CA LEU A 200 19.18 7.29 14.51
C LEU A 200 20.13 6.47 13.62
N ALA A 201 21.41 6.35 13.99
CA ALA A 201 22.40 5.54 13.28
C ALA A 201 22.31 4.05 13.69
N ASP A 202 22.13 3.74 14.97
CA ASP A 202 21.89 2.37 15.47
C ASP A 202 20.54 1.83 14.96
N ALA A 203 19.49 2.66 14.95
CA ALA A 203 18.21 2.32 14.32
C ALA A 203 18.31 2.15 12.79
N ALA A 204 19.38 2.64 12.15
CA ALA A 204 19.66 2.39 10.74
C ALA A 204 20.53 1.14 10.51
N ASP A 205 21.31 0.72 11.51
CA ASP A 205 22.18 -0.47 11.45
C ASP A 205 21.40 -1.77 11.76
N GLU A 206 20.27 -1.67 12.49
CA GLU A 206 19.33 -2.79 12.72
C GLU A 206 18.26 -2.95 11.63
N VAL A 207 18.18 -2.02 10.69
CA VAL A 207 17.19 -2.03 9.60
C VAL A 207 17.80 -2.69 8.38
N VAL A 208 17.25 -3.85 7.99
CA VAL A 208 17.55 -4.57 6.74
C VAL A 208 17.85 -3.58 5.60
N PRO A 209 19.04 -3.63 4.98
CA PRO A 209 19.46 -2.71 3.93
C PRO A 209 18.42 -2.53 2.82
N LEU A 210 18.35 -1.32 2.24
CA LEU A 210 17.34 -0.98 1.22
C LEU A 210 17.34 -1.98 0.06
N ASP A 211 18.52 -2.40 -0.39
CA ASP A 211 18.69 -3.36 -1.48
C ASP A 211 18.10 -4.74 -1.11
N GLU A 212 18.29 -5.20 0.12
CA GLU A 212 17.76 -6.49 0.59
C GLU A 212 16.23 -6.44 0.75
N ARG A 213 15.69 -5.31 1.22
CA ARG A 213 14.24 -5.08 1.26
C ARG A 213 13.63 -5.06 -0.15
N VAL A 214 14.27 -4.37 -1.09
CA VAL A 214 13.83 -4.32 -2.49
C VAL A 214 13.87 -5.71 -3.12
N ARG A 215 14.96 -6.46 -2.94
CA ARG A 215 15.08 -7.85 -3.41
C ARG A 215 13.98 -8.74 -2.87
N THR A 216 13.67 -8.64 -1.58
CA THR A 216 12.60 -9.42 -0.94
C THR A 216 11.23 -9.12 -1.55
N VAL A 217 10.92 -7.84 -1.79
CA VAL A 217 9.67 -7.42 -2.42
C VAL A 217 9.59 -7.91 -3.86
N VAL A 218 10.65 -7.72 -4.65
CA VAL A 218 10.68 -8.14 -6.06
C VAL A 218 10.59 -9.66 -6.21
N ALA A 219 11.26 -10.42 -5.33
CA ALA A 219 11.16 -11.87 -5.25
C ALA A 219 9.71 -12.32 -4.98
N THR A 220 9.06 -11.65 -4.01
CA THR A 220 7.65 -11.90 -3.67
C THR A 220 6.72 -11.61 -4.86
N MET A 221 6.93 -10.50 -5.56
CA MET A 221 6.14 -10.13 -6.75
C MET A 221 6.32 -11.14 -7.89
N SER A 222 7.54 -11.64 -8.07
CA SER A 222 7.89 -12.58 -9.15
C SER A 222 7.55 -14.03 -8.82
N LYS A 223 7.06 -14.31 -7.59
CA LYS A 223 6.85 -15.67 -7.04
C LYS A 223 8.11 -16.53 -7.09
N THR A 224 9.24 -15.89 -6.79
CA THR A 224 10.58 -16.46 -6.91
C THR A 224 11.35 -16.19 -5.61
N THR A 225 12.49 -16.84 -5.38
CA THR A 225 13.38 -16.53 -4.26
C THR A 225 14.35 -15.41 -4.64
N THR A 226 14.86 -14.68 -3.64
CA THR A 226 15.85 -13.60 -3.84
C THR A 226 17.06 -14.03 -4.67
N ASP A 227 17.48 -15.29 -4.54
CA ASP A 227 18.65 -15.87 -5.20
C ASP A 227 18.43 -16.19 -6.68
N GLN A 228 17.17 -16.23 -7.10
CA GLN A 228 16.75 -16.55 -8.47
C GLN A 228 16.36 -15.30 -9.27
N LEU A 229 16.44 -14.11 -8.66
CA LEU A 229 16.21 -12.84 -9.34
C LEU A 229 17.28 -12.61 -10.40
N GLN A 230 16.85 -12.23 -11.61
CA GLN A 230 17.77 -11.84 -12.66
C GLN A 230 18.28 -10.43 -12.35
N VAL A 231 19.51 -10.38 -11.84
CA VAL A 231 20.25 -9.14 -11.62
C VAL A 231 21.22 -8.96 -12.79
N ASP A 232 21.19 -7.81 -13.44
CA ASP A 232 22.11 -7.50 -14.54
C ASP A 232 23.47 -6.99 -14.03
N ALA A 233 24.34 -6.62 -14.97
CA ALA A 233 25.70 -6.13 -14.67
C ALA A 233 25.72 -4.78 -13.94
N ASP A 234 24.64 -4.00 -14.03
CA ASP A 234 24.48 -2.70 -13.37
C ASP A 234 23.79 -2.82 -11.99
N GLY A 235 23.41 -4.05 -11.59
CA GLY A 235 22.72 -4.31 -10.34
C GLY A 235 21.20 -4.15 -10.44
N ASP A 236 20.65 -4.05 -11.65
CA ASP A 236 19.21 -3.91 -11.86
C ASP A 236 18.50 -5.24 -11.79
N ILE A 237 17.37 -5.24 -11.11
CA ILE A 237 16.53 -6.44 -10.97
C ILE A 237 15.49 -6.41 -12.09
N GLY A 238 15.57 -7.40 -13.00
CA GLY A 238 14.62 -7.57 -14.09
C GLY A 238 13.35 -8.29 -13.63
N ILE A 239 12.20 -7.67 -13.89
CA ILE A 239 10.86 -8.21 -13.64
C ILE A 239 10.14 -8.31 -14.98
N ARG A 240 9.60 -9.50 -15.26
CA ARG A 240 8.71 -9.69 -16.41
C ARG A 240 7.26 -9.46 -15.98
N ALA A 241 6.65 -8.38 -16.45
CA ALA A 241 5.27 -8.03 -16.12
C ALA A 241 4.47 -7.79 -17.42
N GLY A 242 3.57 -8.71 -17.75
CA GLY A 242 2.78 -8.63 -18.99
C GLY A 242 3.66 -8.67 -20.25
N SER A 243 3.47 -7.68 -21.13
CA SER A 243 4.21 -7.45 -22.39
C SER A 243 5.56 -6.77 -22.19
N ALA A 244 5.81 -6.19 -21.01
CA ALA A 244 6.92 -5.30 -20.76
C ALA A 244 7.97 -5.93 -19.84
N MET A 245 9.23 -5.55 -20.06
CA MET A 245 10.31 -5.75 -19.10
C MET A 245 10.41 -4.53 -18.20
N VAL A 246 10.35 -4.73 -16.89
CA VAL A 246 10.52 -3.69 -15.89
C VAL A 246 11.83 -3.93 -15.16
N PHE A 247 12.64 -2.88 -15.01
CA PHE A 247 13.89 -2.91 -14.27
C PHE A 247 13.73 -2.11 -12.99
N VAL A 248 14.32 -2.62 -11.91
CA VAL A 248 14.35 -1.96 -10.61
C VAL A 248 15.80 -1.72 -10.22
N ARG A 249 16.18 -0.44 -10.07
CA ARG A 249 17.52 -0.01 -9.65
C ARG A 249 17.46 0.63 -8.29
N VAL A 250 18.33 0.18 -7.38
CA VAL A 250 18.50 0.79 -6.06
C VAL A 250 19.69 1.75 -6.11
N ARG A 251 19.52 2.95 -5.54
CA ARG A 251 20.57 3.95 -5.35
C ARG A 251 20.65 4.32 -3.89
N ASP A 252 21.86 4.47 -3.37
CA ASP A 252 22.09 4.74 -1.94
C ASP A 252 22.29 6.23 -1.63
N ASN A 253 22.62 7.06 -2.63
CA ASN A 253 22.88 8.49 -2.40
C ASN A 253 22.36 9.40 -3.55
N PRO A 254 21.18 10.05 -3.39
CA PRO A 254 20.21 9.87 -2.29
C PRO A 254 19.49 8.50 -2.37
N PRO A 255 18.99 7.96 -1.24
CA PRO A 255 18.31 6.66 -1.20
C PRO A 255 17.03 6.68 -2.05
N LEU A 256 17.08 6.02 -3.20
CA LEU A 256 16.02 5.99 -4.20
C LEU A 256 15.95 4.61 -4.87
N VAL A 257 14.74 4.19 -5.22
CA VAL A 257 14.50 3.00 -6.03
C VAL A 257 13.85 3.46 -7.32
N ASP A 258 14.58 3.38 -8.43
CA ASP A 258 14.06 3.73 -9.75
C ASP A 258 13.44 2.49 -10.39
N VAL A 259 12.14 2.55 -10.67
CA VAL A 259 11.45 1.57 -11.51
C VAL A 259 11.41 2.13 -12.92
N PHE A 260 11.96 1.43 -13.90
CA PHE A 260 12.01 1.93 -15.27
C PHE A 260 11.82 0.80 -16.28
N SER A 261 11.30 1.14 -17.46
CA SER A 261 11.00 0.18 -18.52
C SER A 261 11.29 0.79 -19.88
N PRO A 262 11.89 0.02 -20.82
CA PRO A 262 11.97 0.42 -22.21
C PRO A 262 10.60 0.23 -22.87
N ILE A 263 10.02 1.32 -23.34
CA ILE A 263 8.68 1.34 -23.95
C ILE A 263 8.76 1.07 -25.45
N LEU A 264 9.69 1.74 -26.13
CA LEU A 264 9.85 1.61 -27.58
C LEU A 264 11.34 1.69 -27.93
N THR A 265 11.85 0.70 -28.65
CA THR A 265 13.24 0.63 -29.10
C THR A 265 13.36 0.88 -30.60
N GLU A 266 14.56 1.21 -31.06
CA GLU A 266 14.88 1.52 -32.46
C GLU A 266 14.09 2.75 -32.98
N VAL A 267 13.95 3.78 -32.14
CA VAL A 267 13.24 5.01 -32.48
C VAL A 267 14.22 6.10 -32.92
N GLU A 268 13.95 6.74 -34.05
CA GLU A 268 14.75 7.87 -34.51
C GLU A 268 14.43 9.13 -33.66
N PRO A 269 15.44 9.74 -32.98
CA PRO A 269 15.22 10.88 -32.10
C PRO A 269 14.92 12.15 -32.92
N THR A 270 13.64 12.38 -33.19
CA THR A 270 13.13 13.57 -33.89
C THR A 270 12.64 14.63 -32.90
N GLU A 271 12.62 15.91 -33.32
CA GLU A 271 12.06 17.00 -32.50
C GLU A 271 10.59 16.73 -32.12
N GLN A 272 9.82 16.14 -33.05
CA GLN A 272 8.41 15.79 -32.81
C GLN A 272 8.25 14.75 -31.69
N LEU A 273 9.15 13.77 -31.62
CA LEU A 273 9.16 12.79 -30.54
C LEU A 273 9.40 13.46 -29.18
N TYR A 274 10.40 14.33 -29.07
CA TYR A 274 10.69 15.03 -27.81
C TYR A 274 9.54 15.92 -27.34
N VAL A 275 8.87 16.63 -28.26
CA VAL A 275 7.67 17.43 -27.94
C VAL A 275 6.57 16.52 -27.40
N LYS A 276 6.32 15.37 -28.05
CA LYS A 276 5.31 14.40 -27.61
C LYS A 276 5.64 13.78 -26.25
N LEU A 277 6.88 13.38 -26.01
CA LEU A 277 7.28 12.83 -24.71
C LEU A 277 7.11 13.86 -23.58
N SER A 278 7.37 15.13 -23.87
CA SER A 278 7.15 16.21 -22.91
C SER A 278 5.67 16.45 -22.63
N GLU A 279 4.81 16.47 -23.67
CA GLU A 279 3.35 16.57 -23.52
C GLU A 279 2.78 15.41 -22.69
N LEU A 280 3.23 14.18 -22.96
CA LEU A 280 2.80 12.99 -22.22
C LEU A 280 3.26 13.05 -20.77
N THR A 281 4.54 13.36 -20.53
CA THR A 281 5.08 13.49 -19.17
C THR A 281 4.34 14.55 -18.36
N ASN A 282 3.97 15.69 -18.95
CA ASN A 282 3.21 16.74 -18.26
C ASN A 282 1.78 16.32 -17.87
N ARG A 283 1.22 15.32 -18.55
CA ARG A 283 -0.12 14.78 -18.25
C ARG A 283 -0.07 13.60 -17.29
N MET A 284 1.11 13.04 -17.02
CA MET A 284 1.28 11.92 -16.11
C MET A 284 1.29 12.40 -14.66
N PRO A 285 0.42 11.85 -13.79
CA PRO A 285 0.43 12.21 -12.38
C PRO A 285 1.72 11.76 -11.66
N ILE A 286 2.35 10.70 -12.16
CA ILE A 286 3.54 10.08 -11.58
C ILE A 286 4.42 9.54 -12.70
N GLY A 287 5.75 9.71 -12.57
CA GLY A 287 6.74 9.20 -13.51
C GLY A 287 7.14 10.20 -14.60
N ARG A 288 8.06 9.76 -15.46
CA ARG A 288 8.61 10.56 -16.55
C ARG A 288 8.92 9.69 -17.77
N LEU A 289 8.81 10.29 -18.95
CA LEU A 289 9.26 9.70 -20.20
C LEU A 289 10.48 10.44 -20.73
N TYR A 290 11.47 9.71 -21.22
CA TYR A 290 12.65 10.30 -21.86
C TYR A 290 13.20 9.38 -22.94
N CYS A 291 13.89 9.94 -23.93
CA CYS A 291 14.57 9.17 -24.97
C CYS A 291 16.07 9.14 -24.69
N ALA A 292 16.65 7.95 -24.66
CA ALA A 292 18.08 7.74 -24.53
C ALA A 292 18.50 6.54 -25.37
N GLN A 293 19.58 6.68 -26.16
CA GLN A 293 20.14 5.61 -27.00
C GLN A 293 19.08 4.96 -27.91
N ASP A 294 18.36 5.78 -28.69
CA ASP A 294 17.31 5.35 -29.63
C ASP A 294 16.20 4.51 -28.99
N THR A 295 16.03 4.65 -27.67
CA THR A 295 15.01 3.96 -26.88
C THR A 295 14.25 4.96 -26.02
N VAL A 296 12.92 4.86 -26.04
CA VAL A 296 12.04 5.59 -25.15
C VAL A 296 11.92 4.83 -23.84
N TRP A 297 12.27 5.48 -22.75
CA TRP A 297 12.22 4.96 -21.40
C TRP A 297 11.11 5.64 -20.60
N ALA A 298 10.40 4.83 -19.83
CA ALA A 298 9.56 5.31 -18.74
C ALA A 298 10.27 5.06 -17.40
N SER A 299 10.17 6.01 -16.47
CA SER A 299 10.78 5.88 -15.15
C SER A 299 9.85 6.45 -14.06
N ILE A 300 9.70 5.71 -12.97
CA ILE A 300 8.95 6.08 -11.77
C ILE A 300 9.91 5.95 -10.57
N PRO A 301 10.33 7.08 -9.97
CA PRO A 301 11.16 7.04 -8.77
C PRO A 301 10.32 6.72 -7.53
N VAL A 302 10.84 5.86 -6.67
CA VAL A 302 10.30 5.53 -5.35
C VAL A 302 11.31 5.96 -4.29
N PHE A 303 10.85 6.64 -3.24
CA PHE A 303 11.74 7.07 -2.16
C PHE A 303 12.30 5.87 -1.39
N GLY A 304 13.63 5.81 -1.30
CA GLY A 304 14.34 4.79 -0.52
C GLY A 304 14.40 5.12 0.97
N ARG A 305 14.28 6.41 1.32
CA ARG A 305 14.07 6.85 2.71
C ARG A 305 12.66 6.43 3.14
N ASN A 306 12.55 5.65 4.20
CA ASN A 306 11.30 5.03 4.67
C ASN A 306 10.63 4.16 3.58
N PHE A 307 11.45 3.36 2.89
CA PHE A 307 11.00 2.49 1.81
C PHE A 307 9.82 1.59 2.21
N GLN A 308 8.79 1.58 1.38
CA GLN A 308 7.61 0.74 1.55
C GLN A 308 7.45 -0.19 0.36
N ALA A 309 7.27 -1.48 0.63
CA ALA A 309 7.02 -2.50 -0.38
C ALA A 309 5.85 -2.13 -1.31
N THR A 310 4.78 -1.53 -0.75
CA THR A 310 3.59 -1.12 -1.52
C THR A 310 3.90 -0.05 -2.56
N HIS A 311 4.77 0.92 -2.25
CA HIS A 311 5.15 1.94 -3.23
C HIS A 311 5.92 1.34 -4.40
N LEU A 312 6.79 0.36 -4.14
CA LEU A 312 7.47 -0.38 -5.19
C LEU A 312 6.50 -1.22 -6.02
N MET A 313 5.59 -1.95 -5.36
CA MET A 313 4.56 -2.75 -6.05
C MET A 313 3.67 -1.87 -6.94
N LEU A 314 3.22 -0.73 -6.42
CA LEU A 314 2.41 0.24 -7.18
C LEU A 314 3.20 0.82 -8.34
N ALA A 315 4.47 1.20 -8.15
CA ALA A 315 5.30 1.71 -9.22
C ALA A 315 5.48 0.69 -10.36
N VAL A 316 5.70 -0.59 -10.04
CA VAL A 316 5.78 -1.67 -11.04
C VAL A 316 4.43 -1.89 -11.74
N GLN A 317 3.31 -1.84 -11.00
CA GLN A 317 1.97 -1.98 -11.58
C GLN A 317 1.64 -0.81 -12.54
N VAL A 318 1.88 0.42 -12.10
CA VAL A 318 1.69 1.63 -12.93
C VAL A 318 2.61 1.59 -14.13
N MET A 319 3.87 1.17 -13.97
CA MET A 319 4.80 0.98 -15.08
C MET A 319 4.28 -0.01 -16.12
N THR A 320 3.71 -1.13 -15.68
CA THR A 320 3.16 -2.16 -16.58
C THR A 320 2.00 -1.60 -17.40
N GLY A 321 1.05 -0.92 -16.75
CA GLY A 321 -0.07 -0.29 -17.45
C GLY A 321 0.35 0.85 -18.37
N LEU A 322 1.34 1.65 -17.97
CA LEU A 322 1.93 2.68 -18.83
C LEU A 322 2.63 2.08 -20.04
N ALA A 323 3.35 0.98 -19.86
CA ALA A 323 4.03 0.31 -20.96
C ALA A 323 3.03 -0.22 -21.99
N ASP A 324 1.93 -0.85 -21.55
CA ASP A 324 0.88 -1.36 -22.44
C ASP A 324 0.03 -0.25 -23.10
N GLU A 325 -0.09 0.94 -22.51
CA GLU A 325 -0.77 2.07 -23.20
C GLU A 325 0.16 2.76 -24.20
N LEU A 326 1.42 2.97 -23.79
CA LEU A 326 2.38 3.73 -24.57
C LEU A 326 3.00 2.91 -25.70
N ASP A 327 3.14 1.59 -25.56
CA ASP A 327 3.63 0.74 -26.64
C ASP A 327 2.69 0.72 -27.84
N ASP A 328 1.37 0.65 -27.62
CA ASP A 328 0.35 0.67 -28.66
C ASP A 328 0.28 2.04 -29.34
N ARG A 329 0.28 3.13 -28.55
CA ARG A 329 0.16 4.50 -29.07
C ARG A 329 1.43 4.96 -29.79
N LEU A 330 2.61 4.74 -29.23
CA LEU A 330 3.88 5.19 -29.81
C LEU A 330 4.29 4.34 -31.01
N HIS A 331 4.02 3.02 -30.99
CA HIS A 331 4.26 2.17 -32.15
C HIS A 331 3.41 2.60 -33.36
N GLY A 332 2.15 2.99 -33.13
CA GLY A 332 1.25 3.47 -34.17
C GLY A 332 1.67 4.81 -34.80
N GLU A 333 2.25 5.73 -34.01
CA GLU A 333 2.58 7.09 -34.47
C GLU A 333 4.01 7.24 -35.02
N PHE A 334 5.00 6.55 -34.45
CA PHE A 334 6.42 6.79 -34.75
C PHE A 334 7.14 5.61 -35.42
N GLY A 335 6.56 4.41 -35.37
CA GLY A 335 7.25 3.19 -35.77
C GLY A 335 8.39 2.82 -34.79
N GLY A 336 8.69 1.53 -34.67
CA GLY A 336 9.72 0.98 -33.77
C GLY A 336 9.45 -0.49 -33.44
N LYS A 337 10.40 -1.18 -32.81
CA LYS A 337 10.19 -2.57 -32.36
C LYS A 337 9.73 -2.60 -30.91
N ARG A 338 8.76 -3.46 -30.62
CA ARG A 338 8.35 -3.82 -29.25
C ARG A 338 9.38 -4.78 -28.67
N PHE A 339 9.57 -4.76 -27.35
CA PHE A 339 10.51 -5.66 -26.69
C PHE A 339 10.10 -7.14 -26.83
N PHE A 340 8.80 -7.43 -26.90
CA PHE A 340 8.26 -8.72 -27.33
C PHE A 340 7.26 -8.54 -28.48
N GLY A 341 7.41 -9.36 -29.53
CA GLY A 341 6.46 -9.42 -30.64
C GLY A 341 5.20 -10.21 -30.29
N GLU A 342 4.16 -10.06 -31.10
CA GLU A 342 2.78 -10.58 -30.97
C GLU A 342 2.63 -12.13 -30.86
N GLY A 343 3.71 -12.87 -30.62
CA GLY A 343 3.76 -14.34 -30.57
C GLY A 343 3.95 -14.98 -29.19
N ASP A 344 4.18 -14.22 -28.12
CA ASP A 344 4.46 -14.80 -26.79
C ASP A 344 3.32 -14.60 -25.78
N LYS A 345 2.09 -14.91 -26.21
CA LYS A 345 0.99 -15.20 -25.29
C LYS A 345 1.06 -16.68 -24.91
N PRO A 346 0.99 -17.06 -23.63
CA PRO A 346 0.93 -18.47 -23.24
C PRO A 346 -0.35 -19.08 -23.82
N SER A 347 -0.19 -20.00 -24.78
CA SER A 347 -1.33 -20.74 -25.31
C SER A 347 -1.97 -21.58 -24.20
N PRO A 348 -3.30 -21.52 -24.01
CA PRO A 348 -3.97 -22.47 -23.14
C PRO A 348 -3.82 -23.88 -23.75
N GLY A 349 -3.33 -24.82 -22.93
CA GLY A 349 -2.99 -26.17 -23.34
C GLY A 349 -4.09 -26.85 -24.14
N LYS A 350 -3.77 -27.21 -25.39
CA LYS A 350 -4.64 -28.01 -26.24
C LYS A 350 -4.67 -29.43 -25.65
N ALA A 351 -5.84 -29.84 -25.15
CA ALA A 351 -6.09 -31.23 -24.79
C ALA A 351 -5.79 -32.16 -25.98
N PRO A 352 -5.26 -33.37 -25.76
CA PRO A 352 -4.93 -34.27 -26.86
C PRO A 352 -6.23 -34.75 -27.50
N ALA A 353 -6.51 -34.22 -28.69
CA ALA A 353 -7.54 -34.75 -29.58
C ALA A 353 -7.00 -36.01 -30.24
N ASP A 354 -7.62 -37.10 -29.83
CA ASP A 354 -7.71 -38.41 -30.46
C ASP A 354 -7.83 -38.31 -31.99
N GLU A 355 -6.88 -38.90 -32.74
CA GLU A 355 -7.12 -39.24 -34.14
C GLU A 355 -6.28 -40.47 -34.58
N HIS A 356 -6.98 -41.61 -34.52
CA HIS A 356 -7.12 -42.60 -35.58
C HIS A 356 -5.87 -43.16 -36.30
N ARG A 357 -5.67 -44.46 -36.02
CA ARG A 357 -5.09 -45.49 -36.87
C ARG A 357 -5.40 -45.32 -38.36
N PRO A 358 -4.45 -45.73 -39.21
CA PRO A 358 -4.77 -46.66 -40.30
C PRO A 358 -3.89 -47.92 -40.20
N GLY A 359 -4.53 -49.09 -40.23
CA GLY A 359 -3.84 -50.36 -40.39
C GLY A 359 -3.58 -50.70 -41.86
N MET A 360 -2.64 -51.61 -42.13
CA MET A 360 -2.77 -52.70 -43.12
C MET A 360 -1.53 -53.62 -43.09
N TYR A 361 -1.77 -54.90 -42.78
CA TYR A 361 -1.09 -56.12 -43.24
C TYR A 361 0.35 -56.07 -43.78
N LEU A 362 1.27 -56.81 -43.14
CA LEU A 362 1.63 -58.17 -43.53
C LEU A 362 2.32 -58.93 -42.38
#